data_AF-A0A662C195-F1
#
_entry.id   AF-A0A662C195-F1
#
_cell.length_a   1.000
_cell.length_b   1.000
_cell.length_c   1.000
_cell.angle_alpha   90.00
_cell.angle_beta   90.00
_cell.angle_gamma   90.00
#
_symmetry.space_group_name_H-M   'P 1'
#
loop_
_entity.id
_entity.type
_entity.pdbx_description
1 polymer ?
#
loop_
_entity_poly.entity_id
_entity_poly.type
_entity_poly.pdbx_seq_one_letter_code
_entity_poly.pdbx_strand_id
1 'polypeptide(L)'
;MQQKLLTPLLIICFLILSLHKKISGQQLNYPLNFRTIQQVNSLINKSDSASHFSVKPVSGNDLHLLSISDSILNNPARDKNYLAKHKASWLYRKLRKEDFIDFKTGGFRLRVNPLFLFEYKNVQNINETYYTNTRGIEFKGDIGQKFSFYSSFYENQSRFVDYISDYIMEHRVVPGQGAAKILNDNKYDYSRASAYLTVSPNKFVNIQAGHSKHFIGEGYRSLLLSDNSFNYPFLKFSIDFGQFRYMILWNQYQLFEGAYYNYHYRKYGAINFLSWSPKAGFELALFEGVTWPGNTADNPHKFTANFFNPIILFRTFQYGLKAEQNMVLGLNLRKRIGKFEQFYGQIVLDDLKINDSDKNKYGFQLGVKSFDLFRDKMNRQNLFVLAEYNQVAPFTYSHSETLQSYSHYIQPIAHPAGAGLKEFVGMANYQFGDLFVEFKMNHLVNSLDTLGSNFGSNIFLPDDGTGTDGSQIGQGIKNITQNIYASFGLIVNPVTNMKIYIEIQKRTVENTVGTKKNLFFSFGLKTDLNNYYYDF
;
A
#
# COMPACT_ATOMS: atom_id res chain seq x y z
N MET A 1 -29.77 4.65 37.00
CA MET A 1 -30.78 4.02 36.13
C MET A 1 -30.19 3.70 34.74
N GLN A 2 -29.12 2.88 34.69
CA GLN A 2 -28.30 2.73 33.46
C GLN A 2 -27.70 1.31 33.27
N GLN A 3 -28.34 0.28 33.82
CA GLN A 3 -27.81 -1.11 33.75
C GLN A 3 -28.74 -2.12 33.07
N LYS A 4 -29.84 -1.70 32.43
CA LYS A 4 -30.82 -2.63 31.84
C LYS A 4 -30.95 -2.60 30.30
N LEU A 5 -30.00 -2.00 29.59
CA LEU A 5 -30.04 -1.91 28.12
C LEU A 5 -28.95 -2.74 27.39
N LEU A 6 -28.01 -3.36 28.12
CA LEU A 6 -26.92 -4.16 27.51
C LEU A 6 -27.29 -5.63 27.25
N THR A 7 -28.25 -6.18 27.98
CA THR A 7 -28.65 -7.59 27.87
C THR A 7 -29.56 -7.94 26.68
N PRO A 8 -30.44 -7.07 26.14
CA PRO A 8 -31.23 -7.42 24.96
C PRO A 8 -30.42 -7.38 23.64
N LEU A 9 -29.38 -6.54 23.58
CA LEU A 9 -28.57 -6.34 22.37
C LEU A 9 -27.64 -7.54 22.07
N LEU A 10 -27.13 -8.18 23.13
CA LEU A 10 -26.29 -9.38 23.05
C LEU A 10 -27.07 -10.62 22.57
N ILE A 11 -28.36 -10.71 22.90
CA ILE A 11 -29.22 -11.85 22.54
C ILE A 11 -29.67 -11.76 21.07
N ILE A 12 -29.88 -10.55 20.54
CA ILE A 12 -30.17 -10.34 19.11
C ILE A 12 -28.91 -10.63 18.24
N CYS A 13 -27.71 -10.32 18.76
CA CYS A 13 -26.44 -10.66 18.10
C CYS A 13 -26.21 -12.19 18.01
N PHE A 14 -26.75 -12.96 18.97
CA PHE A 14 -26.62 -14.42 18.97
C PHE A 14 -27.63 -15.12 18.05
N LEU A 15 -28.81 -14.53 17.84
CA LEU A 15 -29.89 -15.13 17.03
C LEU A 15 -29.70 -14.96 15.51
N ILE A 16 -28.88 -14.00 15.05
CA ILE A 16 -28.58 -13.79 13.62
C ILE A 16 -27.45 -14.74 13.11
N LEU A 17 -26.79 -15.47 14.01
CA LEU A 17 -25.72 -16.44 13.68
C LEU A 17 -26.21 -17.78 13.09
N SER A 18 -27.53 -18.01 12.98
CA SER A 18 -28.08 -19.33 12.60
C SER A 18 -28.35 -19.56 11.11
N LEU A 19 -28.15 -18.57 10.23
CA LEU A 19 -28.31 -18.78 8.78
C LEU A 19 -27.03 -19.34 8.14
N HIS A 20 -26.89 -20.67 8.21
CA HIS A 20 -25.84 -21.43 7.53
C HIS A 20 -26.05 -21.44 6.00
N LYS A 21 -25.56 -20.41 5.31
CA LYS A 21 -25.11 -20.60 3.92
C LYS A 21 -23.74 -21.24 3.95
N LYS A 22 -23.51 -22.30 3.16
CA LYS A 22 -22.18 -22.88 2.95
C LYS A 22 -21.27 -21.78 2.38
N ILE A 23 -20.33 -21.28 3.18
CA ILE A 23 -19.34 -20.28 2.76
C ILE A 23 -18.17 -21.06 2.18
N SER A 24 -18.14 -21.23 0.86
CA SER A 24 -16.96 -21.80 0.19
C SER A 24 -16.16 -20.66 -0.43
N GLY A 25 -15.33 -19.98 0.37
CA GLY A 25 -14.47 -18.89 -0.11
C GLY A 25 -13.06 -19.00 0.45
N GLN A 26 -12.07 -18.82 -0.43
CA GLN A 26 -10.68 -18.56 -0.03
C GLN A 26 -10.63 -17.22 0.72
N GLN A 27 -10.04 -17.17 1.91
CA GLN A 27 -9.97 -15.94 2.73
C GLN A 27 -8.71 -15.11 2.45
N LEU A 28 -7.78 -15.65 1.65
CA LEU A 28 -6.49 -15.02 1.38
C LEU A 28 -6.65 -13.63 0.75
N ASN A 29 -5.75 -12.74 1.14
CA ASN A 29 -5.65 -11.42 0.55
C ASN A 29 -5.12 -11.51 -0.89
N TYR A 30 -5.63 -10.64 -1.75
CA TYR A 30 -5.03 -10.39 -3.06
C TYR A 30 -3.69 -9.65 -2.92
N PRO A 31 -2.70 -9.92 -3.80
CA PRO A 31 -1.42 -9.20 -3.78
C PRO A 31 -1.61 -7.69 -3.87
N LEU A 32 -0.78 -6.92 -3.16
CA LEU A 32 -0.83 -5.46 -3.17
C LEU A 32 -0.40 -4.84 -4.50
N ASN A 33 0.27 -5.59 -5.38
CA ASN A 33 0.70 -5.12 -6.69
C ASN A 33 -0.40 -4.28 -7.38
N PHE A 34 -0.03 -3.05 -7.74
CA PHE A 34 -0.97 -2.04 -8.20
C PHE A 34 -1.80 -2.52 -9.38
N ARG A 35 -1.17 -3.13 -10.38
CA ARG A 35 -1.87 -3.65 -11.57
C ARG A 35 -2.87 -4.75 -11.20
N THR A 36 -2.47 -5.70 -10.36
CA THR A 36 -3.37 -6.75 -9.87
C THR A 36 -4.58 -6.15 -9.13
N ILE A 37 -4.35 -5.17 -8.26
CA ILE A 37 -5.43 -4.47 -7.55
C ILE A 37 -6.35 -3.73 -8.51
N GLN A 38 -5.85 -3.08 -9.58
CA GLN A 38 -6.74 -2.42 -10.55
C GLN A 38 -7.53 -3.40 -11.40
N GLN A 39 -7.00 -4.60 -11.68
CA GLN A 39 -7.78 -5.67 -12.31
C GLN A 39 -8.95 -6.08 -11.41
N VAL A 40 -8.71 -6.32 -10.13
CA VAL A 40 -9.77 -6.59 -9.13
C VAL A 40 -10.78 -5.44 -9.08
N ASN A 41 -10.29 -4.20 -9.05
CA ASN A 41 -11.13 -3.01 -9.01
C ASN A 41 -12.04 -2.89 -10.24
N SER A 42 -11.53 -3.24 -11.42
CA SER A 42 -12.33 -3.22 -12.65
C SER A 42 -13.54 -4.15 -12.57
N LEU A 43 -13.42 -5.28 -11.86
CA LEU A 43 -14.50 -6.24 -11.65
C LEU A 43 -15.51 -5.68 -10.63
N ILE A 44 -15.03 -5.08 -9.55
CA ILE A 44 -15.86 -4.44 -8.53
C ILE A 44 -16.63 -3.25 -9.12
N ASN A 45 -15.98 -2.43 -9.96
CA ASN A 45 -16.62 -1.28 -10.61
C ASN A 45 -17.76 -1.71 -11.56
N LYS A 46 -17.68 -2.91 -12.14
CA LYS A 46 -18.73 -3.51 -12.99
C LYS A 46 -19.86 -4.15 -12.17
N SER A 47 -19.68 -4.35 -10.86
CA SER A 47 -20.71 -4.91 -10.00
C SER A 47 -21.82 -3.88 -9.71
N ASP A 48 -23.04 -4.38 -9.57
CA ASP A 48 -24.21 -3.60 -9.13
C ASP A 48 -24.46 -3.73 -7.62
N SER A 49 -23.52 -4.33 -6.88
CA SER A 49 -23.56 -4.40 -5.43
C SER A 49 -22.80 -3.24 -4.79
N ALA A 50 -23.30 -2.76 -3.65
CA ALA A 50 -22.52 -1.90 -2.76
C ALA A 50 -21.22 -2.61 -2.34
N SER A 51 -20.12 -1.86 -2.23
CA SER A 51 -18.81 -2.44 -1.95
C SER A 51 -17.93 -1.49 -1.15
N HIS A 52 -17.01 -2.06 -0.38
CA HIS A 52 -15.99 -1.33 0.36
C HIS A 52 -14.62 -1.75 -0.18
N PHE A 53 -14.00 -0.92 -1.03
CA PHE A 53 -12.75 -1.27 -1.72
C PHE A 53 -11.56 -0.44 -1.26
N SER A 54 -11.80 0.64 -0.51
CA SER A 54 -10.75 1.59 -0.12
C SER A 54 -9.61 0.95 0.68
N VAL A 55 -9.89 -0.10 1.47
CA VAL A 55 -8.90 -0.82 2.28
C VAL A 55 -8.26 -1.95 1.46
N LYS A 56 -6.94 -1.98 1.43
CA LYS A 56 -6.11 -2.97 0.74
C LYS A 56 -5.07 -3.57 1.71
N PRO A 57 -4.69 -4.84 1.52
CA PRO A 57 -5.10 -5.71 0.44
C PRO A 57 -6.56 -6.18 0.59
N VAL A 58 -7.20 -6.47 -0.54
CA VAL A 58 -8.59 -6.92 -0.62
C VAL A 58 -8.64 -8.39 -0.24
N SER A 59 -9.57 -8.78 0.64
CA SER A 59 -9.70 -10.18 1.03
C SER A 59 -10.49 -10.97 -0.02
N GLY A 60 -10.21 -12.26 -0.15
CA GLY A 60 -11.03 -13.14 -0.99
C GLY A 60 -12.49 -13.22 -0.51
N ASN A 61 -12.74 -13.02 0.79
CA ASN A 61 -14.09 -12.89 1.33
C ASN A 61 -14.84 -11.70 0.73
N ASP A 62 -14.19 -10.54 0.58
CA ASP A 62 -14.79 -9.35 -0.03
C ASP A 62 -15.27 -9.62 -1.46
N LEU A 63 -14.47 -10.32 -2.26
CA LEU A 63 -14.85 -10.67 -3.63
C LEU A 63 -15.95 -11.71 -3.68
N HIS A 64 -15.91 -12.70 -2.80
CA HIS A 64 -16.96 -13.71 -2.68
C HIS A 64 -18.30 -13.07 -2.33
N LEU A 65 -18.34 -12.07 -1.44
CA LEU A 65 -19.56 -11.32 -1.12
C LEU A 65 -20.15 -10.59 -2.33
N LEU A 66 -19.30 -10.18 -3.27
CA LEU A 66 -19.69 -9.55 -4.53
C LEU A 66 -19.97 -10.55 -5.66
N SER A 67 -19.95 -11.86 -5.36
CA SER A 67 -20.06 -12.94 -6.37
C SER A 67 -19.01 -12.87 -7.48
N ILE A 68 -17.84 -12.28 -7.19
CA ILE A 68 -16.71 -12.23 -8.10
C ILE A 68 -15.82 -13.43 -7.80
N SER A 69 -15.75 -14.39 -8.72
CA SER A 69 -14.91 -15.57 -8.53
C SER A 69 -13.46 -15.33 -8.94
N ASP A 70 -12.52 -15.93 -8.22
CA ASP A 70 -11.08 -15.90 -8.52
C ASP A 70 -10.76 -16.40 -9.95
N SER A 71 -11.64 -17.21 -10.53
CA SER A 71 -11.55 -17.67 -11.93
C SER A 71 -11.70 -16.55 -12.96
N ILE A 72 -12.25 -15.39 -12.60
CA ILE A 72 -12.35 -14.25 -13.52
C ILE A 72 -10.98 -13.59 -13.71
N LEU A 73 -10.10 -13.67 -12.69
CA LEU A 73 -8.73 -13.14 -12.75
C LEU A 73 -7.77 -14.12 -13.44
N ASN A 74 -8.00 -15.43 -13.28
CA ASN A 74 -7.23 -16.49 -13.92
C ASN A 74 -8.17 -17.32 -14.78
N ASN A 75 -8.31 -17.03 -16.09
CA ASN A 75 -9.27 -17.67 -17.01
C ASN A 75 -9.06 -19.20 -17.13
N PRO A 76 -9.69 -20.04 -16.28
CA PRO A 76 -9.29 -21.42 -16.11
C PRO A 76 -10.04 -22.34 -17.08
N ALA A 77 -11.15 -21.87 -17.66
CA ALA A 77 -11.96 -22.63 -18.61
C ALA A 77 -11.29 -22.69 -19.99
N ARG A 78 -10.71 -21.57 -20.45
CA ARG A 78 -9.89 -21.54 -21.67
C ARG A 78 -8.62 -22.39 -21.49
N ASP A 79 -8.02 -22.33 -20.31
CA ASP A 79 -6.79 -23.04 -20.01
C ASP A 79 -6.98 -24.55 -19.78
N LYS A 80 -8.03 -25.00 -19.09
CA LYS A 80 -8.30 -26.44 -18.88
C LYS A 80 -8.54 -27.18 -20.19
N ASN A 81 -9.35 -26.62 -21.08
CA ASN A 81 -9.64 -27.22 -22.37
C ASN A 81 -8.41 -27.21 -23.29
N TYR A 82 -7.60 -26.15 -23.24
CA TYR A 82 -6.33 -26.09 -23.98
C TYR A 82 -5.31 -27.11 -23.45
N LEU A 83 -5.11 -27.18 -22.14
CA LEU A 83 -4.16 -28.10 -21.49
C LEU A 83 -4.52 -29.57 -21.71
N ALA A 84 -5.82 -29.90 -21.61
CA ALA A 84 -6.32 -31.26 -21.87
C ALA A 84 -6.19 -31.64 -23.34
N LYS A 85 -6.48 -30.72 -24.26
CA LYS A 85 -6.40 -30.95 -25.72
C LYS A 85 -4.96 -31.11 -26.22
N HIS A 86 -3.99 -30.45 -25.59
CA HIS A 86 -2.58 -30.44 -26.06
C HIS A 86 -1.63 -31.34 -25.25
N LYS A 87 -2.14 -32.17 -24.31
CA LYS A 87 -1.32 -33.03 -23.43
C LYS A 87 -0.11 -32.28 -22.83
N ALA A 88 -0.36 -31.08 -22.33
CA ALA A 88 0.71 -30.18 -21.91
C ALA A 88 1.64 -30.85 -20.88
N SER A 89 2.96 -30.73 -21.09
CA SER A 89 3.97 -31.34 -20.22
C SER A 89 3.84 -30.82 -18.78
N TRP A 90 4.31 -31.61 -17.81
CA TRP A 90 4.34 -31.19 -16.40
C TRP A 90 5.05 -29.84 -16.24
N LEU A 91 6.19 -29.66 -16.91
CA LEU A 91 6.96 -28.42 -16.87
C LEU A 91 6.19 -27.22 -17.42
N TYR A 92 5.49 -27.38 -18.55
CA TYR A 92 4.66 -26.30 -19.12
C TYR A 92 3.56 -25.86 -18.15
N ARG A 93 2.87 -26.82 -17.51
CA ARG A 93 1.81 -26.52 -16.54
C ARG A 93 2.33 -25.71 -15.36
N LYS A 94 3.44 -26.14 -14.75
CA LYS A 94 4.04 -25.44 -13.60
C LYS A 94 4.59 -24.07 -13.96
N LEU A 95 5.19 -23.92 -15.14
CA LEU A 95 5.74 -22.63 -15.56
C LEU A 95 4.67 -21.63 -16.00
N ARG A 96 3.50 -22.07 -16.47
CA ARG A 96 2.54 -21.17 -17.13
C ARG A 96 1.19 -21.01 -16.44
N LYS A 97 0.72 -22.00 -15.68
CA LYS A 97 -0.72 -22.12 -15.37
C LYS A 97 -1.05 -22.53 -13.94
N GLU A 98 -0.11 -23.10 -13.20
CA GLU A 98 -0.36 -23.66 -11.87
C GLU A 98 0.58 -23.04 -10.83
N ASP A 99 0.17 -23.13 -9.55
CA ASP A 99 1.12 -23.02 -8.45
C ASP A 99 2.18 -24.14 -8.56
N PHE A 100 3.40 -23.87 -8.09
CA PHE A 100 4.51 -24.82 -8.20
C PHE A 100 4.20 -26.12 -7.45
N ILE A 101 3.68 -26.01 -6.22
CA ILE A 101 3.07 -27.11 -5.46
C ILE A 101 1.64 -26.69 -5.10
N ASP A 102 0.67 -27.59 -5.30
CA ASP A 102 -0.71 -27.45 -4.82
C ASP A 102 -1.13 -28.78 -4.20
N PHE A 103 -1.16 -28.83 -2.87
CA PHE A 103 -1.51 -29.99 -2.07
C PHE A 103 -2.88 -29.78 -1.43
N LYS A 104 -3.78 -30.74 -1.58
CA LYS A 104 -5.14 -30.67 -1.03
C LYS A 104 -5.53 -32.00 -0.39
N THR A 105 -5.88 -31.98 0.90
CA THR A 105 -6.34 -33.15 1.65
C THR A 105 -7.32 -32.76 2.76
N GLY A 106 -8.41 -33.48 2.96
CA GLY A 106 -9.24 -33.37 4.18
C GLY A 106 -9.69 -31.96 4.61
N GLY A 107 -9.89 -31.02 3.69
CA GLY A 107 -10.23 -29.62 4.01
C GLY A 107 -9.03 -28.69 4.24
N PHE A 108 -7.81 -29.21 4.17
CA PHE A 108 -6.56 -28.47 4.11
C PHE A 108 -6.12 -28.28 2.65
N ARG A 109 -5.70 -27.08 2.30
CA ARG A 109 -5.00 -26.78 1.04
C ARG A 109 -3.73 -25.99 1.32
N LEU A 110 -2.62 -26.41 0.74
CA LEU A 110 -1.33 -25.72 0.80
C LEU A 110 -0.81 -25.51 -0.62
N ARG A 111 -0.48 -24.26 -0.94
CA ARG A 111 0.21 -23.88 -2.17
C ARG A 111 1.57 -23.31 -1.83
N VAL A 112 2.57 -23.70 -2.60
CA VAL A 112 3.95 -23.23 -2.45
C VAL A 112 4.46 -22.75 -3.79
N ASN A 113 5.06 -21.56 -3.83
CA ASN A 113 5.60 -20.96 -5.06
C ASN A 113 7.01 -20.41 -4.83
N PRO A 114 7.95 -20.59 -5.77
CA PRO A 114 9.18 -19.82 -5.77
C PRO A 114 8.87 -18.37 -6.09
N LEU A 115 9.59 -17.47 -5.43
CA LEU A 115 9.53 -16.03 -5.64
C LEU A 115 10.92 -15.55 -6.06
N PHE A 116 10.98 -14.63 -7.00
CA PHE A 116 12.27 -14.12 -7.48
C PHE A 116 12.13 -12.78 -8.21
N LEU A 117 13.25 -12.10 -8.32
CA LEU A 117 13.49 -10.94 -9.17
C LEU A 117 14.95 -11.02 -9.61
N PHE A 118 15.16 -11.23 -10.90
CA PHE A 118 16.48 -11.13 -11.52
C PHE A 118 16.41 -9.97 -12.50
N GLU A 119 16.99 -8.85 -12.11
CA GLU A 119 17.03 -7.63 -12.92
C GLU A 119 18.46 -7.23 -13.18
N TYR A 120 18.74 -6.89 -14.43
CA TYR A 120 19.93 -6.17 -14.86
C TYR A 120 19.51 -4.76 -15.25
N LYS A 121 20.31 -3.76 -14.85
CA LYS A 121 20.07 -2.35 -15.12
C LYS A 121 21.36 -1.64 -15.53
N ASN A 122 21.29 -0.86 -16.60
CA ASN A 122 22.37 0.00 -17.07
C ASN A 122 21.90 1.46 -17.09
N VAL A 123 22.83 2.39 -16.87
CA VAL A 123 22.61 3.83 -16.96
C VAL A 123 23.40 4.37 -18.15
N GLN A 124 22.74 5.13 -19.01
CA GLN A 124 23.40 5.77 -20.16
C GLN A 124 24.56 6.64 -19.69
N ASN A 125 25.71 6.53 -20.36
CA ASN A 125 26.95 7.27 -20.09
C ASN A 125 27.61 6.97 -18.73
N ILE A 126 27.22 5.88 -18.03
CA ILE A 126 27.90 5.39 -16.84
C ILE A 126 28.38 3.97 -17.11
N ASN A 127 29.69 3.74 -16.92
CA ASN A 127 30.31 2.42 -17.13
C ASN A 127 30.20 1.54 -15.86
N GLU A 128 29.00 1.47 -15.30
CA GLU A 128 28.68 0.62 -14.16
C GLU A 128 27.45 -0.23 -14.46
N THR A 129 27.42 -1.41 -13.86
CA THR A 129 26.29 -2.34 -13.96
C THR A 129 25.56 -2.40 -12.62
N TYR A 130 24.26 -2.20 -12.68
CA TYR A 130 23.34 -2.31 -11.55
C TYR A 130 22.52 -3.59 -11.69
N TYR A 131 22.12 -4.18 -10.58
CA TYR A 131 21.35 -5.43 -10.61
C TYR A 131 20.53 -5.62 -9.34
N THR A 132 19.55 -6.51 -9.42
CA THR A 132 18.84 -7.05 -8.27
C THR A 132 18.71 -8.57 -8.43
N ASN A 133 19.16 -9.31 -7.42
CA ASN A 133 19.01 -10.76 -7.32
C ASN A 133 18.18 -11.07 -6.07
N THR A 134 16.92 -11.43 -6.28
CA THR A 134 16.00 -11.81 -5.22
C THR A 134 15.67 -13.28 -5.34
N ARG A 135 15.70 -13.97 -4.22
CA ARG A 135 15.28 -15.37 -4.06
C ARG A 135 14.29 -15.44 -2.92
N GLY A 136 13.23 -16.21 -3.10
CA GLY A 136 12.19 -16.28 -2.10
C GLY A 136 11.24 -17.44 -2.31
N ILE A 137 10.32 -17.57 -1.37
CA ILE A 137 9.31 -18.61 -1.36
C ILE A 137 8.02 -18.08 -0.74
N GLU A 138 6.90 -18.49 -1.32
CA GLU A 138 5.54 -18.21 -0.85
C GLU A 138 4.91 -19.50 -0.33
N PHE A 139 4.22 -19.41 0.80
CA PHE A 139 3.31 -20.42 1.32
C PHE A 139 1.94 -19.77 1.51
N LYS A 140 0.90 -20.34 0.91
CA LYS A 140 -0.47 -19.86 1.11
C LYS A 140 -1.44 -21.03 1.16
N GLY A 141 -2.42 -20.94 2.05
CA GLY A 141 -3.31 -22.06 2.25
C GLY A 141 -4.55 -21.74 3.06
N ASP A 142 -5.42 -22.73 3.11
CA ASP A 142 -6.74 -22.67 3.69
C ASP A 142 -6.95 -23.89 4.59
N ILE A 143 -7.53 -23.67 5.76
CA ILE A 143 -7.94 -24.71 6.71
C ILE A 143 -9.47 -24.61 6.87
N GLY A 144 -10.19 -25.56 6.26
CA GLY A 144 -11.63 -25.51 6.17
C GLY A 144 -12.12 -24.34 5.31
N GLN A 145 -13.11 -23.60 5.80
CA GLN A 145 -13.78 -22.51 5.07
C GLN A 145 -13.53 -21.12 5.68
N LYS A 146 -13.03 -21.09 6.92
CA LYS A 146 -13.00 -19.87 7.74
C LYS A 146 -11.59 -19.38 8.02
N PHE A 147 -10.59 -20.24 7.93
CA PHE A 147 -9.21 -19.94 8.29
C PHE A 147 -8.31 -20.03 7.05
N SER A 148 -7.47 -19.02 6.85
CA SER A 148 -6.41 -19.04 5.84
C SER A 148 -5.12 -18.47 6.41
N PHE A 149 -4.01 -18.89 5.83
CA PHE A 149 -2.68 -18.45 6.22
C PHE A 149 -1.86 -18.09 4.99
N TYR A 150 -0.97 -17.12 5.18
CA TYR A 150 -0.02 -16.67 4.18
C TYR A 150 1.34 -16.46 4.83
N SER A 151 2.40 -16.83 4.12
CA SER A 151 3.77 -16.50 4.47
C SER A 151 4.59 -16.32 3.20
N SER A 152 5.53 -15.39 3.22
CA SER A 152 6.51 -15.19 2.16
C SER A 152 7.83 -14.72 2.75
N PHE A 153 8.93 -15.20 2.18
CA PHE A 153 10.28 -14.80 2.55
C PHE A 153 11.05 -14.42 1.28
N TYR A 154 11.83 -13.34 1.37
CA TYR A 154 12.69 -12.87 0.29
C TYR A 154 14.08 -12.53 0.86
N GLU A 155 15.10 -13.04 0.20
CA GLU A 155 16.49 -12.64 0.36
C GLU A 155 16.91 -11.91 -0.91
N ASN A 156 17.58 -10.76 -0.76
CA ASN A 156 17.88 -9.85 -1.86
C ASN A 156 19.33 -9.39 -1.77
N GLN A 157 19.96 -9.33 -2.95
CA GLN A 157 21.27 -8.74 -3.16
C GLN A 157 21.16 -7.77 -4.34
N SER A 158 21.45 -6.49 -4.11
CA SER A 158 21.26 -5.46 -5.13
C SER A 158 22.43 -4.50 -5.18
N ARG A 159 22.83 -4.11 -6.39
CA ARG A 159 23.63 -2.90 -6.61
C ARG A 159 22.70 -1.81 -7.13
N PHE A 160 22.42 -0.80 -6.31
CA PHE A 160 21.48 0.26 -6.65
C PHE A 160 22.15 1.44 -7.35
N VAL A 161 21.35 2.14 -8.16
CA VAL A 161 21.74 3.41 -8.81
C VAL A 161 21.89 4.52 -7.77
N ASP A 162 22.72 5.52 -8.05
CA ASP A 162 23.16 6.54 -7.09
C ASP A 162 22.04 7.09 -6.21
N TYR A 163 20.95 7.60 -6.78
CA TYR A 163 19.92 8.27 -5.97
C TYR A 163 19.20 7.34 -4.98
N ILE A 164 19.13 6.03 -5.28
CA ILE A 164 18.58 5.04 -4.34
C ILE A 164 19.66 4.69 -3.30
N SER A 165 20.91 4.57 -3.73
CA SER A 165 22.05 4.34 -2.84
C SER A 165 22.23 5.49 -1.85
N ASP A 166 22.09 6.74 -2.29
CA ASP A 166 22.14 7.95 -1.46
C ASP A 166 21.05 7.89 -0.38
N TYR A 167 19.80 7.57 -0.77
CA TYR A 167 18.70 7.36 0.18
C TYR A 167 19.02 6.25 1.21
N ILE A 168 19.56 5.11 0.75
CA ILE A 168 19.91 3.99 1.65
C ILE A 168 21.07 4.38 2.57
N MET A 169 22.03 5.16 2.10
CA MET A 169 23.15 5.62 2.90
C MET A 169 22.70 6.58 4.00
N GLU A 170 21.75 7.46 3.68
CA GLU A 170 21.15 8.40 4.63
C GLU A 170 20.25 7.70 5.66
N HIS A 171 19.32 6.86 5.19
CA HIS A 171 18.26 6.30 6.05
C HIS A 171 18.51 4.86 6.51
N ARG A 172 19.57 4.21 6.02
CA ARG A 172 19.95 2.80 6.31
C ARG A 172 18.87 1.78 5.94
N VAL A 173 17.93 2.16 5.09
CA VAL A 173 16.74 1.37 4.75
C VAL A 173 16.56 1.37 3.25
N VAL A 174 16.36 0.18 2.68
CA VAL A 174 15.92 0.06 1.29
C VAL A 174 14.45 0.49 1.20
N PRO A 175 14.09 1.44 0.32
CA PRO A 175 12.72 1.92 0.23
C PRO A 175 11.70 0.78 0.08
N GLY A 176 10.75 0.72 1.00
CA GLY A 176 9.71 -0.30 1.15
C GLY A 176 10.18 -1.71 1.48
N GLN A 177 11.47 -1.93 1.72
CA GLN A 177 12.06 -3.27 1.82
C GLN A 177 12.87 -3.51 3.09
N GLY A 178 12.99 -2.52 3.97
CA GLY A 178 13.50 -2.70 5.32
C GLY A 178 14.99 -2.39 5.43
N ALA A 179 15.56 -2.75 6.58
CA ALA A 179 16.96 -2.50 6.93
C ALA A 179 17.93 -3.03 5.85
N ALA A 180 18.91 -2.20 5.47
CA ALA A 180 19.94 -2.54 4.51
C ALA A 180 21.26 -2.91 5.21
N LYS A 181 21.80 -4.09 4.93
CA LYS A 181 23.21 -4.38 5.22
C LYS A 181 24.04 -3.80 4.08
N ILE A 182 24.86 -2.80 4.42
CA ILE A 182 25.70 -2.08 3.48
C ILE A 182 26.98 -2.87 3.25
N LEU A 183 27.29 -3.15 2.00
CA LEU A 183 28.53 -3.79 1.58
C LEU A 183 29.46 -2.71 0.99
N ASN A 184 30.07 -2.96 -0.17
CA ASN A 184 30.88 -2.01 -0.93
C ASN A 184 30.22 -1.64 -2.27
N ASP A 185 30.68 -0.57 -2.92
CA ASP A 185 30.29 -0.18 -4.29
C ASP A 185 28.76 -0.12 -4.54
N ASN A 186 28.01 0.52 -3.63
CA ASN A 186 26.55 0.60 -3.69
C ASN A 186 25.85 -0.78 -3.72
N LYS A 187 26.48 -1.82 -3.16
CA LYS A 187 25.89 -3.15 -2.98
C LYS A 187 25.27 -3.28 -1.59
N TYR A 188 24.10 -3.89 -1.56
CA TYR A 188 23.31 -4.03 -0.35
C TYR A 188 22.69 -5.43 -0.28
N ASP A 189 22.74 -6.03 0.90
CA ASP A 189 21.97 -7.21 1.24
C ASP A 189 20.79 -6.80 2.12
N TYR A 190 19.61 -7.33 1.84
CA TYR A 190 18.42 -7.08 2.65
C TYR A 190 17.42 -8.21 2.50
N SER A 191 16.63 -8.41 3.54
CA SER A 191 15.64 -9.49 3.58
C SER A 191 14.31 -8.97 4.07
N ARG A 192 13.24 -9.64 3.66
CA ARG A 192 11.91 -9.30 4.09
C ARG A 192 11.03 -10.53 4.23
N ALA A 193 10.17 -10.50 5.22
CA ALA A 193 9.19 -11.54 5.48
C ALA A 193 7.81 -10.91 5.70
N SER A 194 6.81 -11.50 5.05
CA SER A 194 5.39 -11.18 5.29
C SER A 194 4.68 -12.45 5.71
N ALA A 195 3.90 -12.42 6.78
CA ALA A 195 3.08 -13.56 7.18
C ALA A 195 1.80 -13.07 7.84
N TYR A 196 0.67 -13.73 7.61
CA TYR A 196 -0.55 -13.43 8.34
C TYR A 196 -1.46 -14.66 8.44
N LEU A 197 -2.28 -14.66 9.48
CA LEU A 197 -3.41 -15.54 9.65
C LEU A 197 -4.69 -14.72 9.52
N THR A 198 -5.71 -15.27 8.89
CA THR A 198 -7.02 -14.62 8.81
C THR A 198 -8.15 -15.58 9.09
N VAL A 199 -9.13 -15.10 9.85
CA VAL A 199 -10.31 -15.85 10.25
C VAL A 199 -11.55 -15.02 9.96
N SER A 200 -12.50 -15.61 9.25
CA SER A 200 -13.85 -15.04 9.08
C SER A 200 -14.88 -15.98 9.69
N PRO A 201 -15.26 -15.77 10.96
CA PRO A 201 -16.23 -16.63 11.65
C PRO A 201 -17.58 -16.69 10.93
N ASN A 202 -17.96 -15.58 10.29
CA ASN A 202 -19.15 -15.41 9.49
C ASN A 202 -18.86 -14.40 8.35
N LYS A 203 -19.88 -14.06 7.55
CA LYS A 203 -19.75 -13.15 6.40
C LYS A 203 -19.51 -11.67 6.75
N PHE A 204 -19.75 -11.29 8.00
CA PHE A 204 -19.69 -9.90 8.46
C PHE A 204 -18.38 -9.57 9.15
N VAL A 205 -17.75 -10.55 9.81
CA VAL A 205 -16.56 -10.33 10.65
C VAL A 205 -15.33 -10.97 10.01
N ASN A 206 -14.26 -10.19 9.90
CA ASN A 206 -12.92 -10.68 9.57
C ASN A 206 -11.92 -10.22 10.64
N ILE A 207 -11.06 -11.16 11.05
CA ILE A 207 -9.95 -10.92 11.96
C ILE A 207 -8.68 -11.35 11.23
N GLN A 208 -7.65 -10.51 11.24
CA GLN A 208 -6.36 -10.80 10.64
C GLN A 208 -5.24 -10.35 11.57
N ALA A 209 -4.26 -11.21 11.79
CA ALA A 209 -3.08 -10.88 12.59
C ALA A 209 -1.83 -11.36 11.86
N GLY A 210 -0.76 -10.59 11.92
CA GLY A 210 0.46 -10.94 11.20
C GLY A 210 1.48 -9.82 11.13
N HIS A 211 2.38 -9.94 10.16
CA HIS A 211 3.43 -9.02 9.78
C HIS A 211 3.33 -8.74 8.29
N SER A 212 2.82 -7.56 7.89
CA SER A 212 2.57 -7.21 6.49
C SER A 212 2.35 -5.70 6.34
N LYS A 213 1.89 -5.28 5.16
CA LYS A 213 1.50 -3.89 4.86
C LYS A 213 0.01 -3.76 4.56
N HIS A 214 -0.47 -2.53 4.65
CA HIS A 214 -1.82 -2.12 4.28
C HIS A 214 -1.76 -0.85 3.44
N PHE A 215 -2.82 -0.59 2.69
CA PHE A 215 -3.00 0.64 1.93
C PHE A 215 -4.46 1.07 2.03
N ILE A 216 -4.71 2.36 2.27
CA ILE A 216 -6.05 2.93 2.37
C ILE A 216 -6.18 4.05 1.33
N GLY A 217 -7.02 3.82 0.32
CA GLY A 217 -7.28 4.78 -0.75
C GLY A 217 -7.53 4.12 -2.09
N GLU A 218 -7.83 4.92 -3.09
CA GLU A 218 -8.12 4.45 -4.45
C GLU A 218 -7.03 4.74 -5.48
N GLY A 219 -6.02 5.52 -5.07
CA GLY A 219 -4.96 6.01 -5.92
C GLY A 219 -3.76 5.09 -6.09
N TYR A 220 -2.77 5.60 -6.82
CA TYR A 220 -1.40 5.08 -6.81
C TYR A 220 -0.67 5.49 -5.53
N ARG A 221 -0.93 6.71 -5.04
CA ARG A 221 -0.54 7.18 -3.72
C ARG A 221 -1.70 7.08 -2.73
N SER A 222 -1.37 7.18 -1.45
CA SER A 222 -2.32 7.44 -0.38
C SER A 222 -1.81 8.55 0.51
N LEU A 223 -2.71 9.42 0.95
CA LEU A 223 -2.42 10.45 1.97
C LEU A 223 -2.79 9.99 3.39
N LEU A 224 -3.38 8.80 3.54
CA LEU A 224 -3.87 8.29 4.83
C LEU A 224 -3.02 7.13 5.34
N LEU A 225 -2.80 6.12 4.51
CA LEU A 225 -1.94 4.97 4.79
C LEU A 225 -1.55 4.31 3.47
N SER A 226 -0.26 4.16 3.23
CA SER A 226 0.30 3.50 2.05
C SER A 226 1.10 2.26 2.42
N ASP A 227 1.41 1.46 1.40
CA ASP A 227 2.33 0.33 1.47
C ASP A 227 3.79 0.74 1.16
N ASN A 228 4.11 2.04 1.26
CA ASN A 228 5.44 2.58 1.02
C ASN A 228 6.47 2.06 2.02
N SER A 229 6.17 2.12 3.32
CA SER A 229 7.10 1.72 4.38
C SER A 229 7.24 0.20 4.50
N PHE A 230 8.15 -0.28 5.36
CA PHE A 230 8.37 -1.71 5.56
C PHE A 230 7.17 -2.44 6.20
N ASN A 231 7.23 -3.78 6.22
CA ASN A 231 6.23 -4.59 6.89
C ASN A 231 6.25 -4.35 8.41
N TYR A 232 5.08 -4.36 9.03
CA TYR A 232 4.92 -4.19 10.47
C TYR A 232 3.99 -5.24 11.06
N PRO A 233 4.15 -5.60 12.35
CA PRO A 233 3.21 -6.46 13.03
C PRO A 233 1.88 -5.73 13.25
N PHE A 234 0.78 -6.45 13.12
CA PHE A 234 -0.56 -5.89 13.21
C PHE A 234 -1.62 -6.86 13.72
N LEU A 235 -2.71 -6.29 14.24
CA LEU A 235 -4.01 -6.92 14.44
C LEU A 235 -5.07 -6.06 13.76
N LYS A 236 -5.80 -6.64 12.81
CA LYS A 236 -6.87 -6.00 12.05
C LYS A 236 -8.18 -6.68 12.37
N PHE A 237 -9.16 -5.89 12.75
CA PHE A 237 -10.56 -6.28 12.90
C PHE A 237 -11.38 -5.55 11.85
N SER A 238 -12.31 -6.24 11.19
CA SER A 238 -13.23 -5.63 10.23
C SER A 238 -14.63 -6.21 10.42
N ILE A 239 -15.63 -5.32 10.44
CA ILE A 239 -17.04 -5.69 10.53
C ILE A 239 -17.86 -4.96 9.45
N ASP A 240 -18.63 -5.73 8.69
CA ASP A 240 -19.60 -5.25 7.71
C ASP A 240 -21.00 -5.32 8.28
N PHE A 241 -21.76 -4.23 8.18
CA PHE A 241 -23.14 -4.18 8.62
C PHE A 241 -23.96 -3.25 7.73
N GLY A 242 -24.85 -3.84 6.93
CA GLY A 242 -25.67 -3.12 5.97
C GLY A 242 -24.82 -2.41 4.92
N GLN A 243 -24.85 -1.08 4.93
CA GLN A 243 -24.11 -0.21 4.01
C GLN A 243 -22.77 0.26 4.61
N PHE A 244 -22.40 -0.24 5.78
CA PHE A 244 -21.24 0.25 6.52
C PHE A 244 -20.19 -0.85 6.69
N ARG A 245 -18.93 -0.43 6.64
CA ARG A 245 -17.77 -1.22 7.04
C ARG A 245 -17.00 -0.45 8.09
N TYR A 246 -16.68 -1.12 9.19
CA TYR A 246 -15.80 -0.58 10.20
C TYR A 246 -14.54 -1.43 10.32
N MET A 247 -13.37 -0.81 10.18
CA MET A 247 -12.07 -1.44 10.35
C MET A 247 -11.31 -0.77 11.49
N ILE A 248 -10.74 -1.60 12.36
CA ILE A 248 -9.73 -1.19 13.34
C ILE A 248 -8.44 -1.92 12.99
N LEU A 249 -7.34 -1.18 12.94
CA LEU A 249 -6.00 -1.71 12.72
C LEU A 249 -5.10 -1.21 13.85
N TRP A 250 -4.64 -2.14 14.68
CA TRP A 250 -3.57 -1.91 15.64
C TRP A 250 -2.26 -2.41 15.05
N ASN A 251 -1.20 -1.65 15.22
CA ASN A 251 0.10 -1.98 14.68
C ASN A 251 1.23 -1.47 15.58
N GLN A 252 2.43 -2.01 15.39
CA GLN A 252 3.63 -1.49 16.03
C GLN A 252 4.61 -1.05 14.94
N TYR A 253 5.03 0.21 15.00
CA TYR A 253 6.07 0.75 14.15
C TYR A 253 7.40 0.85 14.91
N GLN A 254 8.46 1.21 14.17
CA GLN A 254 9.80 1.40 14.71
C GLN A 254 10.41 2.65 14.06
N LEU A 255 11.21 3.35 14.85
CA LEU A 255 12.12 4.40 14.41
C LEU A 255 13.56 3.91 14.63
N PHE A 256 14.41 4.11 13.63
CA PHE A 256 15.85 3.90 13.76
C PHE A 256 16.50 5.22 14.17
N GLU A 257 17.41 5.17 15.13
CA GLU A 257 18.18 6.33 15.55
C GLU A 257 19.67 5.96 15.60
N GLY A 258 20.50 6.80 14.99
CA GLY A 258 21.96 6.64 14.96
C GLY A 258 22.54 5.89 13.75
N ALA A 259 23.86 5.98 13.60
CA ALA A 259 24.63 5.38 12.51
C ALA A 259 24.74 3.84 12.60
N TYR A 260 24.38 3.26 13.75
CA TYR A 260 24.40 1.84 14.03
C TYR A 260 23.00 1.36 14.42
N TYR A 261 22.63 0.15 14.01
CA TYR A 261 21.39 -0.58 14.34
C TYR A 261 21.16 -0.84 15.85
N ASN A 262 21.78 -0.06 16.74
CA ASN A 262 21.83 -0.34 18.18
C ASN A 262 20.55 0.09 18.91
N TYR A 263 19.78 1.04 18.37
CA TYR A 263 18.55 1.52 19.00
C TYR A 263 17.36 1.45 18.04
N HIS A 264 16.33 0.73 18.49
CA HIS A 264 15.06 0.57 17.79
C HIS A 264 13.94 1.02 18.72
N TYR A 265 13.55 2.28 18.60
CA TYR A 265 12.44 2.80 19.39
C TYR A 265 11.14 2.30 18.79
N ARG A 266 10.39 1.57 19.60
CA ARG A 266 9.06 1.10 19.22
C ARG A 266 8.08 2.24 19.40
N LYS A 267 7.09 2.27 18.55
CA LYS A 267 5.92 3.13 18.67
C LYS A 267 4.70 2.36 18.20
N TYR A 268 3.52 2.82 18.56
CA TYR A 268 2.29 2.09 18.29
C TYR A 268 1.34 2.93 17.46
N GLY A 269 0.66 2.30 16.52
CA GLY A 269 -0.38 2.93 15.70
C GLY A 269 -1.72 2.29 15.95
N ALA A 270 -2.76 3.11 15.98
CA ALA A 270 -4.15 2.66 15.90
C ALA A 270 -4.85 3.45 14.80
N ILE A 271 -5.50 2.72 13.90
CA ILE A 271 -6.22 3.27 12.76
C ILE A 271 -7.66 2.78 12.82
N ASN A 272 -8.58 3.74 12.79
CA ASN A 272 -10.01 3.52 12.64
C ASN A 272 -10.45 3.98 11.25
N PHE A 273 -11.22 3.15 10.55
CA PHE A 273 -11.75 3.46 9.23
C PHE A 273 -13.22 3.06 9.14
N LEU A 274 -14.10 4.06 9.00
CA LEU A 274 -15.54 3.87 8.86
C LEU A 274 -15.96 4.24 7.45
N SER A 275 -16.38 3.24 6.68
CA SER A 275 -16.79 3.39 5.29
C SER A 275 -18.30 3.20 5.15
N TRP A 276 -18.92 4.04 4.32
CA TRP A 276 -20.33 4.01 3.97
C TRP A 276 -20.50 3.88 2.44
N SER A 277 -21.14 2.78 2.02
CA SER A 277 -21.46 2.46 0.64
C SER A 277 -22.97 2.21 0.50
N PRO A 278 -23.80 3.26 0.31
CA PRO A 278 -25.25 3.14 0.16
C PRO A 278 -25.70 2.51 -1.16
N LYS A 279 -24.84 2.54 -2.19
CA LYS A 279 -25.15 2.03 -3.52
C LYS A 279 -23.87 1.58 -4.24
N ALA A 280 -24.06 0.81 -5.29
CA ALA A 280 -22.97 0.39 -6.17
C ALA A 280 -22.18 1.57 -6.71
N GLY A 281 -20.86 1.44 -6.69
CA GLY A 281 -19.95 2.44 -7.21
C GLY A 281 -19.87 3.74 -6.40
N PHE A 282 -20.37 3.80 -5.16
CA PHE A 282 -20.11 4.93 -4.27
C PHE A 282 -19.61 4.46 -2.92
N GLU A 283 -18.59 5.11 -2.40
CA GLU A 283 -18.06 4.90 -1.05
C GLU A 283 -17.54 6.22 -0.51
N LEU A 284 -17.98 6.60 0.68
CA LEU A 284 -17.42 7.69 1.47
C LEU A 284 -16.93 7.11 2.79
N ALA A 285 -15.72 7.46 3.21
CA ALA A 285 -15.15 6.94 4.43
C ALA A 285 -14.45 8.02 5.26
N LEU A 286 -14.53 7.84 6.57
CA LEU A 286 -13.82 8.60 7.58
C LEU A 286 -12.62 7.78 8.08
N PHE A 287 -11.50 8.47 8.24
CA PHE A 287 -10.24 7.92 8.70
C PHE A 287 -9.74 8.67 9.94
N GLU A 288 -9.27 7.93 10.93
CA GLU A 288 -8.54 8.43 12.10
C GLU A 288 -7.33 7.53 12.32
N GLY A 289 -6.13 8.10 12.27
CA GLY A 289 -4.86 7.43 12.58
C GLY A 289 -4.14 8.15 13.70
N VAL A 290 -3.69 7.42 14.71
CA VAL A 290 -2.97 8.00 15.85
C VAL A 290 -1.67 7.24 16.09
N THR A 291 -0.61 7.98 16.40
CA THR A 291 0.72 7.45 16.70
C THR A 291 1.13 7.75 18.14
N TRP A 292 1.36 6.69 18.91
CA TRP A 292 1.84 6.77 20.29
C TRP A 292 3.32 6.43 20.37
N PRO A 293 4.10 7.18 21.16
CA PRO A 293 5.48 6.83 21.42
C PRO A 293 5.51 5.58 22.31
N GLY A 294 6.51 4.71 22.10
CA GLY A 294 6.82 3.66 23.06
C GLY A 294 7.75 4.16 24.15
N ASN A 295 7.98 3.33 25.17
CA ASN A 295 8.94 3.65 26.23
C ASN A 295 10.36 3.85 25.68
N THR A 296 10.99 4.96 26.06
CA THR A 296 12.44 5.17 25.90
C THR A 296 13.10 5.18 27.29
N ALA A 297 14.42 5.03 27.35
CA ALA A 297 15.16 5.07 28.61
C ALA A 297 15.04 6.44 29.30
N ASP A 298 14.98 7.51 28.51
CA ASP A 298 14.93 8.89 28.96
C ASP A 298 13.51 9.42 29.18
N ASN A 299 12.49 8.80 28.56
CA ASN A 299 11.09 9.15 28.73
C ASN A 299 10.18 7.90 28.79
N PRO A 300 9.86 7.40 29.99
CA PRO A 300 8.96 6.26 30.17
C PRO A 300 7.50 6.68 29.90
N HIS A 301 7.10 6.62 28.63
CA HIS A 301 5.72 6.86 28.18
C HIS A 301 4.75 5.80 28.71
N LYS A 302 3.87 6.16 29.65
CA LYS A 302 2.86 5.23 30.17
C LYS A 302 1.89 4.80 29.07
N PHE A 303 1.99 3.54 28.63
CA PHE A 303 1.02 2.96 27.70
C PHE A 303 -0.39 3.04 28.29
N THR A 304 -1.30 3.72 27.59
CA THR A 304 -2.68 3.92 28.05
C THR A 304 -3.61 2.88 27.41
N ALA A 305 -4.52 2.31 28.21
CA ALA A 305 -5.56 1.41 27.73
C ALA A 305 -6.44 2.07 26.65
N ASN A 306 -6.49 3.41 26.63
CA ASN A 306 -7.18 4.14 25.58
C ASN A 306 -6.65 3.77 24.21
N PHE A 307 -5.39 3.36 24.01
CA PHE A 307 -4.86 2.83 22.74
C PHE A 307 -5.78 1.80 22.05
N PHE A 308 -6.51 0.98 22.83
CA PHE A 308 -7.42 -0.03 22.30
C PHE A 308 -8.87 0.43 22.12
N ASN A 309 -9.19 1.71 22.39
CA ASN A 309 -10.54 2.23 22.22
C ASN A 309 -11.01 2.08 20.76
N PRO A 310 -12.09 1.30 20.52
CA PRO A 310 -12.59 1.02 19.19
C PRO A 310 -13.53 2.09 18.65
N ILE A 311 -13.81 3.18 19.37
CA ILE A 311 -14.76 4.22 18.94
C ILE A 311 -14.03 5.28 18.12
N ILE A 312 -14.36 5.39 16.83
CA ILE A 312 -13.79 6.40 15.93
C ILE A 312 -14.09 7.82 16.43
N LEU A 313 -13.11 8.71 16.29
CA LEU A 313 -13.13 10.10 16.75
C LEU A 313 -13.24 10.30 18.26
N PHE A 314 -13.42 9.26 19.08
CA PHE A 314 -13.47 9.44 20.53
C PHE A 314 -12.18 10.07 21.06
N ARG A 315 -11.04 9.68 20.49
CA ARG A 315 -9.72 10.24 20.83
C ARG A 315 -9.61 11.68 20.37
N THR A 316 -10.09 11.95 19.17
CA THR A 316 -10.17 13.30 18.64
C THR A 316 -10.92 14.23 19.59
N PHE A 317 -12.07 13.79 20.11
CA PHE A 317 -12.84 14.54 21.10
C PHE A 317 -12.14 14.63 22.48
N GLN A 318 -11.49 13.55 22.92
CA GLN A 318 -10.87 13.48 24.25
C GLN A 318 -9.59 14.30 24.37
N TYR A 319 -8.72 14.23 23.36
CA TYR A 319 -7.37 14.78 23.41
C TYR A 319 -7.21 16.04 22.55
N GLY A 320 -8.13 16.31 21.62
CA GLY A 320 -7.98 17.34 20.61
C GLY A 320 -6.92 17.00 19.57
N LEU A 321 -6.80 17.84 18.53
CA LEU A 321 -5.85 17.64 17.41
C LEU A 321 -4.42 18.11 17.72
N LYS A 322 -4.23 18.85 18.81
CA LYS A 322 -2.94 19.41 19.27
C LYS A 322 -2.39 18.66 20.49
N ALA A 323 -2.84 17.42 20.71
CA ALA A 323 -2.50 16.64 21.89
C ALA A 323 -1.00 16.30 21.95
N GLU A 324 -0.54 15.75 23.08
CA GLU A 324 0.74 15.03 23.20
C GLU A 324 0.93 13.89 22.18
N GLN A 325 -0.04 13.62 21.31
CA GLN A 325 -0.11 12.50 20.38
C GLN A 325 -0.33 13.00 18.96
N ASN A 326 0.50 12.52 18.02
CA ASN A 326 0.31 12.80 16.61
C ASN A 326 -0.96 12.10 16.10
N MET A 327 -1.91 12.88 15.59
CA MET A 327 -3.20 12.41 15.11
C MET A 327 -3.49 12.96 13.72
N VAL A 328 -3.80 12.03 12.82
CA VAL A 328 -4.12 12.30 11.42
C VAL A 328 -5.58 11.94 11.18
N LEU A 329 -6.37 12.89 10.71
CA LEU A 329 -7.75 12.67 10.27
C LEU A 329 -7.83 12.68 8.75
N GLY A 330 -8.83 12.01 8.21
CA GLY A 330 -9.05 12.08 6.78
C GLY A 330 -10.41 11.66 6.29
N LEU A 331 -10.68 12.04 5.04
CA LEU A 331 -11.84 11.60 4.28
C LEU A 331 -11.37 10.92 3.02
N ASN A 332 -12.06 9.86 2.62
CA ASN A 332 -11.79 9.13 1.38
C ASN A 332 -13.08 8.94 0.60
N LEU A 333 -13.08 9.35 -0.66
CA LEU A 333 -14.22 9.29 -1.56
C LEU A 333 -13.88 8.40 -2.76
N ARG A 334 -14.85 7.57 -3.13
CA ARG A 334 -14.87 6.80 -4.37
C ARG A 334 -16.22 6.96 -5.04
N LYS A 335 -16.22 7.26 -6.33
CA LYS A 335 -17.44 7.41 -7.13
C LYS A 335 -17.26 6.91 -8.55
N ARG A 336 -18.08 5.95 -8.97
CA ARG A 336 -18.26 5.51 -10.35
C ARG A 336 -18.96 6.65 -11.11
N ILE A 337 -18.29 7.16 -12.14
CA ILE A 337 -18.78 8.30 -12.95
C ILE A 337 -19.17 7.86 -14.37
N GLY A 338 -18.75 6.67 -14.80
CA GLY A 338 -19.15 6.04 -16.05
C GLY A 338 -19.19 4.52 -15.92
N LYS A 339 -19.31 3.80 -17.04
CA LYS A 339 -19.34 2.33 -17.02
C LYS A 339 -17.99 1.73 -16.63
N PHE A 340 -16.91 2.40 -17.04
CA PHE A 340 -15.53 1.96 -16.80
C PHE A 340 -14.72 3.01 -16.04
N GLU A 341 -15.31 4.17 -15.78
CA GLU A 341 -14.66 5.34 -15.21
C GLU A 341 -15.01 5.51 -13.73
N GLN A 342 -13.99 5.82 -12.94
CA GLN A 342 -14.09 6.04 -11.51
C GLN A 342 -13.31 7.30 -11.13
N PHE A 343 -13.96 8.17 -10.38
CA PHE A 343 -13.34 9.29 -9.69
C PHE A 343 -13.07 8.89 -8.23
N TYR A 344 -11.99 9.41 -7.67
CA TYR A 344 -11.68 9.29 -6.27
C TYR A 344 -10.96 10.53 -5.73
N GLY A 345 -10.99 10.67 -4.41
CA GLY A 345 -10.20 11.68 -3.73
C GLY A 345 -9.98 11.37 -2.27
N GLN A 346 -8.94 11.96 -1.70
CA GLN A 346 -8.64 11.92 -0.27
C GLN A 346 -8.39 13.32 0.26
N ILE A 347 -8.76 13.55 1.51
CA ILE A 347 -8.35 14.72 2.28
C ILE A 347 -7.65 14.18 3.53
N VAL A 348 -6.52 14.78 3.87
CA VAL A 348 -5.81 14.52 5.11
C VAL A 348 -5.69 15.82 5.90
N LEU A 349 -5.88 15.74 7.21
CA LEU A 349 -5.82 16.84 8.14
C LEU A 349 -4.96 16.45 9.34
N ASP A 350 -4.10 17.35 9.76
CA ASP A 350 -3.16 17.20 10.87
C ASP A 350 -3.06 18.54 11.62
N ASP A 351 -2.92 18.50 12.95
CA ASP A 351 -2.85 19.67 13.86
C ASP A 351 -3.82 20.83 13.51
N LEU A 352 -5.13 20.55 13.35
CA LEU A 352 -6.11 21.61 13.02
C LEU A 352 -6.31 22.58 14.18
N LYS A 353 -6.12 23.87 13.89
CA LYS A 353 -6.41 25.00 14.78
C LYS A 353 -7.63 25.75 14.22
N ILE A 354 -8.74 25.71 14.96
CA ILE A 354 -10.00 26.36 14.57
C ILE A 354 -9.85 27.88 14.46
N ASN A 355 -8.94 28.48 15.25
CA ASN A 355 -8.75 29.93 15.35
C ASN A 355 -7.50 30.45 14.61
N ASP A 356 -6.75 29.59 13.91
CA ASP A 356 -5.47 29.96 13.30
C ASP A 356 -5.24 29.15 12.02
N SER A 357 -5.90 29.58 10.94
CA SER A 357 -5.94 28.85 9.65
C SER A 357 -4.58 28.70 8.99
N ASP A 358 -3.67 29.63 9.24
CA ASP A 358 -2.39 29.74 8.53
C ASP A 358 -1.36 28.72 9.00
N LYS A 359 -1.66 28.00 10.09
CA LYS A 359 -0.85 26.92 10.67
C LYS A 359 -1.45 25.53 10.45
N ASN A 360 -2.57 25.42 9.73
CA ASN A 360 -3.24 24.13 9.52
C ASN A 360 -2.43 23.26 8.55
N LYS A 361 -2.14 22.03 8.97
CA LYS A 361 -1.47 21.03 8.12
C LYS A 361 -2.53 20.19 7.43
N TYR A 362 -2.53 20.19 6.11
CA TYR A 362 -3.51 19.46 5.33
C TYR A 362 -2.95 19.00 3.99
N GLY A 363 -3.65 18.07 3.38
CA GLY A 363 -3.37 17.63 2.03
C GLY A 363 -4.63 17.13 1.35
N PHE A 364 -4.59 17.08 0.03
CA PHE A 364 -5.64 16.49 -0.77
C PHE A 364 -5.08 15.71 -1.95
N GLN A 365 -5.81 14.68 -2.33
CA GLN A 365 -5.57 13.85 -3.50
C GLN A 365 -6.84 13.85 -4.34
N LEU A 366 -6.70 13.97 -5.65
CA LEU A 366 -7.77 13.82 -6.62
C LEU A 366 -7.29 12.93 -7.74
N GLY A 367 -8.12 11.98 -8.17
CA GLY A 367 -7.77 11.13 -9.29
C GLY A 367 -8.96 10.60 -10.06
N VAL A 368 -8.70 10.31 -11.33
CA VAL A 368 -9.63 9.67 -12.25
C VAL A 368 -8.94 8.47 -12.86
N LYS A 369 -9.64 7.35 -12.93
CA LYS A 369 -9.19 6.16 -13.63
C LYS A 369 -10.27 5.61 -14.55
N SER A 370 -9.86 5.03 -15.67
CA SER A 370 -10.71 4.24 -16.56
C SER A 370 -10.10 2.85 -16.70
N PHE A 371 -10.92 1.82 -16.56
CA PHE A 371 -10.46 0.42 -16.64
C PHE A 371 -10.45 -0.15 -18.06
N ASP A 372 -11.21 0.47 -18.97
CA ASP A 372 -11.44 0.01 -20.33
C ASP A 372 -11.60 1.24 -21.26
N LEU A 373 -10.58 2.09 -21.32
CA LEU A 373 -10.63 3.34 -22.10
C LEU A 373 -10.83 3.02 -23.61
N PHE A 374 -11.78 3.71 -24.25
CA PHE A 374 -12.19 3.53 -25.65
C PHE A 374 -12.90 2.21 -26.00
N ARG A 375 -13.35 1.42 -25.03
CA ARG A 375 -14.10 0.18 -25.29
C ARG A 375 -15.31 0.40 -26.21
N ASP A 376 -16.09 1.44 -25.95
CA ASP A 376 -17.31 1.75 -26.72
C ASP A 376 -17.02 2.32 -28.12
N LYS A 377 -15.80 2.83 -28.39
CA LYS A 377 -15.45 3.51 -29.65
C LYS A 377 -14.53 2.69 -30.56
N MET A 378 -13.62 1.91 -29.99
CA MET A 378 -12.56 1.20 -30.74
C MET A 378 -12.58 -0.32 -30.54
N ASN A 379 -13.55 -0.85 -29.77
CA ASN A 379 -13.64 -2.27 -29.39
C ASN A 379 -12.31 -2.84 -28.82
N ARG A 380 -11.49 -1.99 -28.19
CA ARG A 380 -10.28 -2.38 -27.48
C ARG A 380 -10.62 -2.60 -26.00
N GLN A 381 -10.18 -3.73 -25.46
CA GLN A 381 -10.38 -4.10 -24.06
C GLN A 381 -9.06 -4.05 -23.31
N ASN A 382 -9.10 -3.89 -21.98
CA ASN A 382 -7.95 -3.94 -21.09
C ASN A 382 -6.95 -2.78 -21.23
N LEU A 383 -7.43 -1.58 -21.60
CA LEU A 383 -6.66 -0.35 -21.47
C LEU A 383 -7.05 0.38 -20.18
N PHE A 384 -6.19 0.26 -19.17
CA PHE A 384 -6.30 1.01 -17.94
C PHE A 384 -5.57 2.34 -18.08
N VAL A 385 -6.18 3.44 -17.64
CA VAL A 385 -5.54 4.75 -17.53
C VAL A 385 -5.87 5.38 -16.18
N LEU A 386 -4.91 6.07 -15.59
CA LEU A 386 -5.05 6.85 -14.35
C LEU A 386 -4.37 8.21 -14.51
N ALA A 387 -5.03 9.25 -14.00
CA ALA A 387 -4.45 10.56 -13.73
C ALA A 387 -4.74 10.91 -12.27
N GLU A 388 -3.70 11.31 -11.54
CA GLU A 388 -3.77 11.61 -10.11
C GLU A 388 -2.96 12.86 -9.80
N TYR A 389 -3.51 13.71 -8.95
CA TYR A 389 -2.86 14.88 -8.40
C TYR A 389 -2.85 14.79 -6.87
N ASN A 390 -1.68 15.00 -6.27
CA ASN A 390 -1.48 15.01 -4.82
C ASN A 390 -0.88 16.34 -4.40
N GLN A 391 -1.37 16.89 -3.29
CA GLN A 391 -0.77 18.06 -2.65
C GLN A 391 -0.80 17.88 -1.14
N VAL A 392 0.33 18.10 -0.48
CA VAL A 392 0.45 18.03 0.98
C VAL A 392 1.22 19.25 1.47
N ALA A 393 0.65 19.97 2.43
CA ALA A 393 1.30 21.12 3.04
C ALA A 393 2.59 20.71 3.79
N PRO A 394 3.59 21.59 3.90
CA PRO A 394 4.75 21.35 4.75
C PRO A 394 4.35 20.99 6.20
N PHE A 395 5.21 20.24 6.88
CA PHE A 395 5.05 19.75 8.26
C PHE A 395 3.89 18.80 8.53
N THR A 396 3.00 18.56 7.57
CA THR A 396 2.02 17.46 7.65
C THR A 396 2.75 16.16 7.97
N TYR A 397 2.23 15.36 8.91
CA TYR A 397 2.83 14.12 9.44
C TYR A 397 3.99 14.28 10.43
N SER A 398 4.50 15.49 10.62
CA SER A 398 5.59 15.78 11.56
C SER A 398 5.05 16.03 12.97
N HIS A 399 5.89 15.81 13.97
CA HIS A 399 5.56 16.06 15.37
C HIS A 399 6.79 16.65 16.09
N SER A 400 6.58 17.32 17.21
CA SER A 400 7.68 17.88 18.03
C SER A 400 8.61 16.78 18.57
N GLU A 401 8.03 15.65 18.98
CA GLU A 401 8.76 14.40 19.24
C GLU A 401 8.79 13.52 17.98
N THR A 402 9.98 13.33 17.39
CA THR A 402 10.19 12.59 16.13
C THR A 402 9.71 11.13 16.21
N LEU A 403 9.78 10.51 17.40
CA LEU A 403 9.23 9.18 17.65
C LEU A 403 7.74 9.10 17.29
N GLN A 404 7.01 10.22 17.34
CA GLN A 404 5.58 10.26 17.04
C GLN A 404 5.25 10.74 15.62
N SER A 405 6.24 11.07 14.79
CA SER A 405 6.02 11.32 13.36
C SER A 405 5.24 10.18 12.68
N TYR A 406 4.53 10.46 11.59
CA TYR A 406 3.74 9.45 10.84
C TYR A 406 4.65 8.63 9.90
N SER A 407 5.53 7.84 10.52
CA SER A 407 6.64 7.14 9.85
C SER A 407 6.88 5.73 10.37
N HIS A 408 7.59 4.90 9.61
CA HIS A 408 8.05 3.57 10.01
C HIS A 408 9.36 3.26 9.28
N TYR A 409 10.42 2.89 10.01
CA TYR A 409 11.75 2.62 9.42
C TYR A 409 12.31 3.83 8.64
N ILE A 410 12.17 5.06 9.19
CA ILE A 410 12.57 6.32 8.54
C ILE A 410 12.01 6.39 7.10
N GLN A 411 10.73 6.03 6.98
CA GLN A 411 9.95 6.15 5.76
C GLN A 411 8.56 6.65 6.12
N PRO A 412 7.94 7.53 5.30
CA PRO A 412 6.56 7.90 5.53
C PRO A 412 5.65 6.68 5.36
N ILE A 413 4.65 6.56 6.23
CA ILE A 413 3.59 5.54 6.09
C ILE A 413 2.40 6.05 5.26
N ALA A 414 2.44 7.30 4.79
CA ALA A 414 1.49 7.91 3.86
C ALA A 414 2.15 8.13 2.49
N HIS A 415 2.26 9.38 2.02
CA HIS A 415 2.87 9.66 0.73
C HIS A 415 4.39 9.39 0.73
N PRO A 416 5.00 8.70 -0.26
CA PRO A 416 6.42 8.35 -0.25
C PRO A 416 7.39 9.54 -0.14
N ALA A 417 7.02 10.68 -0.72
CA ALA A 417 7.79 11.93 -0.61
C ALA A 417 7.49 12.74 0.67
N GLY A 418 6.72 12.20 1.63
CA GLY A 418 6.45 12.86 2.91
C GLY A 418 5.47 14.02 2.79
N ALA A 419 5.93 15.22 3.12
CA ALA A 419 5.14 16.45 3.18
C ALA A 419 5.76 17.56 2.32
N GLY A 420 5.08 18.72 2.24
CA GLY A 420 5.59 19.86 1.46
C GLY A 420 5.74 19.56 -0.04
N LEU A 421 4.74 18.91 -0.63
CA LEU A 421 4.82 18.37 -1.99
C LEU A 421 3.61 18.72 -2.87
N LYS A 422 3.87 18.80 -4.18
CA LYS A 422 2.87 18.69 -5.25
C LYS A 422 3.31 17.60 -6.20
N GLU A 423 2.42 16.66 -6.51
CA GLU A 423 2.71 15.55 -7.41
C GLU A 423 1.60 15.41 -8.46
N PHE A 424 2.00 15.14 -9.69
CA PHE A 424 1.11 14.63 -10.73
C PHE A 424 1.60 13.27 -11.22
N VAL A 425 0.72 12.28 -11.18
CA VAL A 425 0.97 10.91 -11.67
C VAL A 425 0.04 10.60 -12.83
N GLY A 426 0.61 10.15 -13.94
CA GLY A 426 -0.12 9.59 -15.07
C GLY A 426 0.29 8.13 -15.29
N MET A 427 -0.67 7.23 -15.45
CA MET A 427 -0.38 5.81 -15.73
C MET A 427 -1.27 5.31 -16.86
N ALA A 428 -0.72 4.44 -17.71
CA ALA A 428 -1.47 3.71 -18.71
C ALA A 428 -0.94 2.27 -18.81
N ASN A 429 -1.84 1.28 -18.72
CA ASN A 429 -1.49 -0.13 -18.81
C ASN A 429 -2.38 -0.80 -19.86
N TYR A 430 -1.77 -1.46 -20.83
CA TYR A 430 -2.47 -2.22 -21.85
C TYR A 430 -2.07 -3.68 -21.80
N GLN A 431 -3.05 -4.60 -21.86
CA GLN A 431 -2.79 -6.03 -21.89
C GLN A 431 -3.47 -6.70 -23.09
N PHE A 432 -2.66 -7.37 -23.91
CA PHE A 432 -3.12 -8.15 -25.05
C PHE A 432 -2.69 -9.62 -24.87
N GLY A 433 -3.62 -10.46 -24.42
CA GLY A 433 -3.30 -11.82 -24.00
C GLY A 433 -2.32 -11.80 -22.83
N ASP A 434 -1.16 -12.40 -23.02
CA ASP A 434 -0.08 -12.41 -22.03
C ASP A 434 0.89 -11.23 -22.20
N LEU A 435 0.84 -10.52 -23.33
CA LEU A 435 1.68 -9.34 -23.54
C LEU A 435 1.15 -8.15 -22.77
N PHE A 436 2.06 -7.34 -22.24
CA PHE A 436 1.70 -6.10 -21.56
C PHE A 436 2.60 -4.95 -21.97
N VAL A 437 2.01 -3.76 -21.93
CA VAL A 437 2.70 -2.47 -22.05
C VAL A 437 2.24 -1.62 -20.87
N GLU A 438 3.18 -1.03 -20.14
CA GLU A 438 2.92 -0.14 -19.02
C GLU A 438 3.67 1.16 -19.24
N PHE A 439 3.01 2.28 -18.99
CA PHE A 439 3.57 3.62 -19.04
C PHE A 439 3.23 4.32 -17.72
N LYS A 440 4.22 4.99 -17.13
CA LYS A 440 4.06 5.81 -15.94
C LYS A 440 4.84 7.11 -16.08
N MET A 441 4.21 8.21 -15.70
CA MET A 441 4.83 9.51 -15.58
C MET A 441 4.60 10.01 -14.15
N ASN A 442 5.65 10.53 -13.51
CA ASN A 442 5.57 11.24 -12.25
C ASN A 442 6.23 12.60 -12.38
N HIS A 443 5.55 13.66 -11.95
CA HIS A 443 6.10 15.00 -11.81
C HIS A 443 5.91 15.45 -10.37
N LEU A 444 7.00 15.49 -9.61
CA LEU A 444 7.02 15.84 -8.20
C LEU A 444 7.76 17.15 -8.00
N VAL A 445 7.13 18.06 -7.27
CA VAL A 445 7.74 19.30 -6.78
C VAL A 445 7.74 19.25 -5.27
N ASN A 446 8.92 19.34 -4.67
CA ASN A 446 9.10 19.40 -3.22
C ASN A 446 10.18 20.42 -2.85
N SER A 447 10.36 20.59 -1.54
CA SER A 447 11.44 21.36 -0.95
C SER A 447 12.52 20.43 -0.45
N LEU A 448 13.79 20.77 -0.68
CA LEU A 448 14.91 20.19 0.06
C LEU A 448 15.30 21.11 1.20
N ASP A 449 15.56 20.50 2.36
CA ASP A 449 16.06 21.19 3.53
C ASP A 449 17.51 21.65 3.30
N THR A 450 17.85 22.81 3.86
CA THR A 450 19.24 23.33 3.86
C THR A 450 19.88 23.09 5.22
N LEU A 451 21.22 23.18 5.30
CA LEU A 451 21.97 22.95 6.54
C LEU A 451 21.38 23.75 7.71
N GLY A 452 20.77 23.04 8.66
CA GLY A 452 20.23 23.59 9.91
C GLY A 452 18.80 24.14 9.85
N SER A 453 18.04 23.93 8.77
CA SER A 453 16.64 24.41 8.68
C SER A 453 15.72 23.37 8.05
N ASN A 454 14.68 22.97 8.79
CA ASN A 454 13.59 22.13 8.29
C ASN A 454 12.52 23.01 7.63
N PHE A 455 12.29 22.88 6.33
CA PHE A 455 11.22 23.59 5.63
C PHE A 455 9.91 22.78 5.58
N GLY A 456 9.80 21.74 6.40
CA GLY A 456 8.61 20.92 6.58
C GLY A 456 8.46 19.81 5.54
N SER A 457 9.49 19.56 4.74
CA SER A 457 9.51 18.43 3.79
C SER A 457 9.93 17.12 4.47
N ASN A 458 10.87 17.21 5.41
CA ASN A 458 11.43 16.07 6.11
C ASN A 458 10.67 15.82 7.43
N ILE A 459 9.80 14.81 7.39
CA ILE A 459 8.96 14.44 8.54
C ILE A 459 9.73 13.70 9.65
N PHE A 460 11.02 13.42 9.44
CA PHE A 460 11.90 12.75 10.41
C PHE A 460 12.62 13.73 11.33
N LEU A 461 12.51 15.03 11.05
CA LEU A 461 12.98 16.10 11.90
C LEU A 461 11.85 16.61 12.80
N PRO A 462 12.16 17.11 14.00
CA PRO A 462 11.15 17.66 14.89
C PRO A 462 10.50 18.90 14.26
N ASP A 463 9.20 19.06 14.52
CA ASP A 463 8.47 20.30 14.27
C ASP A 463 8.33 21.06 15.59
N ASP A 464 9.20 22.04 15.79
CA ASP A 464 9.22 22.93 16.95
C ASP A 464 8.32 24.16 16.79
N GLY A 465 7.55 24.23 15.69
CA GLY A 465 6.71 25.36 15.34
C GLY A 465 7.48 26.52 14.70
N THR A 466 8.80 26.42 14.51
CA THR A 466 9.58 27.42 13.80
C THR A 466 9.45 27.22 12.29
N GLY A 467 9.04 28.26 11.56
CA GLY A 467 8.87 28.20 10.10
C GLY A 467 7.56 27.57 9.61
N THR A 468 6.64 27.17 10.51
CA THR A 468 5.30 26.67 10.14
C THR A 468 4.41 27.78 9.57
N ASP A 469 4.57 29.01 10.07
CA ASP A 469 3.73 30.17 9.74
C ASP A 469 3.94 30.61 8.28
N GLY A 470 2.89 30.50 7.46
CA GLY A 470 2.93 30.87 6.05
C GLY A 470 3.81 29.96 5.18
N SER A 471 4.11 28.74 5.65
CA SER A 471 4.95 27.79 4.93
C SER A 471 4.36 27.41 3.57
N GLN A 472 5.21 27.39 2.55
CA GLN A 472 4.79 27.11 1.17
C GLN A 472 5.53 25.92 0.58
N ILE A 473 4.83 25.17 -0.27
CA ILE A 473 5.45 24.07 -1.02
C ILE A 473 6.51 24.64 -1.97
N GLY A 474 7.74 24.14 -1.86
CA GLY A 474 8.89 24.67 -2.60
C GLY A 474 9.68 25.75 -1.86
N GLN A 475 9.35 26.06 -0.60
CA GLN A 475 10.16 26.90 0.29
C GLN A 475 11.48 26.20 0.65
N GLY A 476 12.61 26.91 0.62
CA GLY A 476 13.94 26.31 0.70
C GLY A 476 14.52 26.06 -0.70
N ILE A 477 15.22 24.95 -0.91
CA ILE A 477 15.71 24.58 -2.25
C ILE A 477 14.57 23.85 -2.98
N LYS A 478 13.90 24.57 -3.88
CA LYS A 478 12.90 23.97 -4.77
C LYS A 478 13.53 22.86 -5.60
N ASN A 479 12.98 21.66 -5.50
CA ASN A 479 13.43 20.49 -6.23
C ASN A 479 12.28 19.93 -7.07
N ILE A 480 12.58 19.69 -8.34
CA ILE A 480 11.62 19.16 -9.32
C ILE A 480 12.16 17.83 -9.83
N THR A 481 11.44 16.76 -9.52
CA THR A 481 11.75 15.40 -9.98
C THR A 481 10.74 14.99 -11.04
N GLN A 482 11.22 14.61 -12.22
CA GLN A 482 10.42 14.04 -13.30
C GLN A 482 10.87 12.62 -13.60
N ASN A 483 9.96 11.65 -13.49
CA ASN A 483 10.19 10.27 -13.90
C ASN A 483 9.25 9.90 -15.03
N ILE A 484 9.79 9.44 -16.15
CA ILE A 484 9.04 8.84 -17.25
C ILE A 484 9.51 7.39 -17.37
N TYR A 485 8.57 6.46 -17.32
CA TYR A 485 8.82 5.03 -17.25
C TYR A 485 7.95 4.32 -18.28
N ALA A 486 8.56 3.40 -19.04
CA ALA A 486 7.87 2.50 -19.95
C ALA A 486 8.37 1.07 -19.72
N SER A 487 7.45 0.12 -19.62
CA SER A 487 7.73 -1.31 -19.47
C SER A 487 6.97 -2.09 -20.52
N PHE A 488 7.62 -3.07 -21.12
CA PHE A 488 7.03 -4.01 -22.06
C PHE A 488 7.45 -5.42 -21.70
N GLY A 489 6.53 -6.37 -21.79
CA GLY A 489 6.87 -7.75 -21.43
C GLY A 489 5.77 -8.76 -21.64
N LEU A 490 6.01 -9.95 -21.09
CA LEU A 490 5.15 -11.12 -21.16
C LEU A 490 4.84 -11.62 -19.75
N ILE A 491 3.56 -11.84 -19.46
CA ILE A 491 3.10 -12.61 -18.29
C ILE A 491 3.32 -14.09 -18.60
N VAL A 492 4.31 -14.67 -17.92
CA VAL A 492 4.63 -16.09 -18.06
C VAL A 492 3.69 -16.93 -17.20
N ASN A 493 3.43 -16.57 -15.95
CA ASN A 493 2.47 -17.30 -15.10
C ASN A 493 1.51 -16.31 -14.41
N PRO A 494 0.22 -16.25 -14.81
CA PRO A 494 -0.77 -15.39 -14.16
C PRO A 494 -1.02 -15.70 -12.68
N VAL A 495 -0.88 -16.96 -12.26
CA VAL A 495 -1.17 -17.41 -10.88
C VAL A 495 -0.15 -16.82 -9.88
N THR A 496 1.11 -16.73 -10.27
CA THR A 496 2.20 -16.16 -9.46
C THR A 496 2.61 -14.75 -9.92
N ASN A 497 1.87 -14.18 -10.88
CA ASN A 497 2.21 -12.94 -11.58
C ASN A 497 3.67 -12.89 -12.08
N MET A 498 4.15 -14.01 -12.62
CA MET A 498 5.50 -14.16 -13.15
C MET A 498 5.62 -13.47 -14.50
N LYS A 499 6.62 -12.59 -14.67
CA LYS A 499 6.78 -11.74 -15.85
C LYS A 499 8.23 -11.72 -16.32
N ILE A 500 8.42 -11.68 -17.64
CA ILE A 500 9.67 -11.23 -18.27
C ILE A 500 9.41 -9.85 -18.84
N TYR A 501 10.35 -8.91 -18.67
CA TYR A 501 10.16 -7.52 -19.05
C TYR A 501 11.44 -6.83 -19.50
N ILE A 502 11.24 -5.77 -20.26
CA ILE A 502 12.22 -4.73 -20.57
C ILE A 502 11.63 -3.41 -20.13
N GLU A 503 12.44 -2.58 -19.49
CA GLU A 503 12.05 -1.30 -18.91
C GLU A 503 13.00 -0.18 -19.36
N ILE A 504 12.43 0.98 -19.66
CA ILE A 504 13.15 2.22 -19.95
C ILE A 504 12.64 3.28 -18.99
N GLN A 505 13.53 3.93 -18.26
CA GLN A 505 13.19 5.02 -17.34
C GLN A 505 14.07 6.23 -17.62
N LYS A 506 13.45 7.39 -17.84
CA LYS A 506 14.13 8.69 -17.85
C LYS A 506 13.81 9.41 -16.54
N ARG A 507 14.84 9.79 -15.79
CA ARG A 507 14.73 10.61 -14.58
C ARG A 507 15.44 11.93 -14.79
N THR A 508 14.75 13.03 -14.53
CA THR A 508 15.33 14.38 -14.48
C THR A 508 15.10 14.95 -13.09
N VAL A 509 16.15 15.44 -12.44
CA VAL A 509 16.07 16.19 -11.19
C VAL A 509 16.63 17.59 -11.45
N GLU A 510 15.85 18.61 -11.13
CA GLU A 510 16.21 20.01 -11.33
C GLU A 510 16.03 20.78 -10.02
N ASN A 511 17.09 21.48 -9.60
CA ASN A 511 17.08 22.36 -8.44
C ASN A 511 18.04 23.54 -8.68
N THR A 512 18.21 24.41 -7.69
CA THR A 512 19.09 25.60 -7.78
C THR A 512 20.57 25.27 -7.94
N VAL A 513 21.00 24.04 -7.60
CA VAL A 513 22.38 23.57 -7.75
C VAL A 513 22.64 23.07 -9.17
N GLY A 514 21.63 22.52 -9.85
CA GLY A 514 21.71 22.14 -11.26
C GLY A 514 20.66 21.14 -11.72
N THR A 515 20.88 20.57 -12.90
CA THR A 515 20.01 19.56 -13.51
C THR A 515 20.74 18.25 -13.74
N LYS A 516 20.28 17.15 -13.12
CA LYS A 516 20.78 15.78 -13.34
C LYS A 516 19.78 15.00 -14.21
N LYS A 517 20.23 14.40 -15.31
CA LYS A 517 19.43 13.60 -16.23
C LYS A 517 20.02 12.21 -16.35
N ASN A 518 19.23 11.18 -16.05
CA ASN A 518 19.61 9.79 -16.17
C ASN A 518 18.63 9.04 -17.08
N LEU A 519 19.15 8.17 -17.93
CA LEU A 519 18.38 7.22 -18.72
C LEU A 519 18.78 5.81 -18.33
N PHE A 520 17.82 5.07 -17.79
CA PHE A 520 17.99 3.70 -17.33
C PHE A 520 17.39 2.72 -18.34
N PHE A 521 18.10 1.63 -18.59
CA PHE A 521 17.61 0.48 -19.34
C PHE A 521 17.70 -0.75 -18.45
N SER A 522 16.59 -1.46 -18.30
CA SER A 522 16.54 -2.67 -17.49
C SER A 522 15.92 -3.82 -18.26
N PHE A 523 16.35 -5.03 -17.97
CA PHE A 523 15.64 -6.25 -18.35
C PHE A 523 15.59 -7.18 -17.15
N GLY A 524 14.50 -7.94 -17.04
CA GLY A 524 14.39 -8.84 -15.91
C GLY A 524 13.29 -9.87 -15.99
N LEU A 525 13.33 -10.75 -15.00
CA LEU A 525 12.37 -11.82 -14.75
C LEU A 525 11.93 -11.71 -13.28
N LYS A 526 10.62 -11.56 -13.02
CA LYS A 526 10.09 -11.30 -11.67
C LYS A 526 8.77 -11.98 -11.36
N THR A 527 8.54 -12.30 -10.09
CA THR A 527 7.20 -12.57 -9.53
C THR A 527 6.65 -11.29 -8.90
N ASP A 528 5.73 -10.63 -9.61
CA ASP A 528 5.36 -9.24 -9.34
C ASP A 528 4.18 -9.10 -8.36
N LEU A 529 4.43 -9.32 -7.07
CA LEU A 529 3.37 -9.37 -6.04
C LEU A 529 3.27 -8.14 -5.13
N ASN A 530 4.29 -7.26 -5.16
CA ASN A 530 4.41 -6.13 -4.23
C ASN A 530 4.72 -4.84 -4.99
N ASN A 531 4.40 -3.68 -4.40
CA ASN A 531 4.78 -2.38 -4.95
C ASN A 531 6.12 -1.91 -4.36
N TYR A 532 6.92 -1.23 -5.19
CA TYR A 532 8.10 -0.47 -4.76
C TYR A 532 8.06 0.91 -5.41
N TYR A 533 8.28 1.94 -4.60
CA TYR A 533 8.17 3.33 -5.01
C TYR A 533 9.57 3.95 -5.06
N TYR A 534 10.17 3.99 -6.26
CA TYR A 534 11.48 4.63 -6.50
C TYR A 534 11.36 5.91 -7.33
N ASP A 535 10.15 6.47 -7.40
CA ASP A 535 9.81 7.67 -8.16
C ASP A 535 9.69 8.94 -7.29
N PHE A 536 10.12 8.87 -6.03
CA PHE A 536 10.28 10.01 -5.14
C PHE A 536 11.44 10.93 -5.54
#